data_AF-A0A835Z854-F1
#
_entry.id   AF-A0A835Z854-F1
#
_cell.length_a   1.000
_cell.length_b   1.000
_cell.length_c   1.000
_cell.angle_alpha   90.00
_cell.angle_beta   90.00
_cell.angle_gamma   90.00
#
_symmetry.space_group_name_H-M   'P 1'
#
loop_
_entity.id
_entity.type
_entity.pdbx_description
1 polymer ?
#
loop_
_entity_poly.entity_id
_entity_poly.type
_entity_poly.pdbx_seq_one_letter_code
_entity_poly.pdbx_strand_id
1 'polypeptide(L)'
;MLAQPFCTTRLEVVSLLQTRAAASNALGGDAAAGAAVRVARKAGQAGGGGRAEGGSAAQGRTAYVWSLTLLDESGAASDTIVSDQVGSYVDVVLTAPGHSYTLTVTEQLTATDGTTTVVASLAATIACRYVRREIRALSQVDRDRFLDALAILYFNSDEEGQAKYGDQFVSYERLCAMHDDIKFCYHGGQQFITAHWAFNMMVERSLQSIDPGVSLPYWDFMKDSDQLGSSWYMSEVFDETMFGSAIGLPTENFKLAPSRFRGIRNVYDPSGDRVISPDFNVLRNGFGYITSPTNEQNATFVSRTHTFCGVTGSVALATCRDFAACFESYDSLTDFRMCMETDIHADMHGWLGGGYNCAVDMAQFIQEVPEVSTELVTFALTYIVANTWHNTDYFAPYTECPSTDGCIDKSQCSCTCTLDVDSLTDDEVYAWMEEMLLAMTTIYDGADFVTASNGKLRFAQNGHLLSDAAYRPFLRALMKLGCTPGSVGAMSTGASPADPIFWVLHGIYDKDYLTNAELVTIATGDGARALTYVYDGYDSWGTCHWDACPSCS
;
A
#
# COMPACT_ATOMS: atom_id res chain seq x y z
N MET A 1 26.98 14.37 0.69
CA MET A 1 27.39 14.15 -0.73
C MET A 1 26.16 14.36 -1.58
N LEU A 2 26.25 15.18 -2.62
CA LEU A 2 25.15 15.82 -3.33
C LEU A 2 24.14 14.80 -3.92
N ALA A 3 22.92 14.77 -3.39
CA ALA A 3 21.76 14.22 -4.10
C ALA A 3 21.62 15.01 -5.42
N GLN A 4 21.84 14.34 -6.55
CA GLN A 4 21.61 14.96 -7.86
C GLN A 4 20.11 14.93 -8.21
N PRO A 5 19.60 15.97 -8.89
CA PRO A 5 18.18 16.29 -8.90
C PRO A 5 17.34 15.43 -9.83
N PHE A 6 16.14 15.09 -9.35
CA PHE A 6 14.78 15.16 -9.95
C PHE A 6 14.60 14.96 -11.46
N CYS A 7 13.46 14.35 -11.82
CA CYS A 7 13.13 13.88 -13.17
C CYS A 7 13.42 14.89 -14.30
N THR A 8 14.36 14.53 -15.19
CA THR A 8 14.55 15.24 -16.45
C THR A 8 13.28 15.10 -17.30
N THR A 9 12.65 16.23 -17.57
CA THR A 9 11.44 16.32 -18.38
C THR A 9 11.80 17.01 -19.69
N ARG A 10 11.41 16.40 -20.80
CA ARG A 10 11.52 16.99 -22.12
C ARG A 10 10.23 17.70 -22.49
N LEU A 11 10.37 18.94 -22.94
CA LEU A 11 9.30 19.72 -23.55
C LEU A 11 9.56 19.74 -25.05
N GLU A 12 8.63 19.19 -25.84
CA GLU A 12 8.73 19.09 -27.30
C GLU A 12 7.55 19.81 -27.99
N VAL A 13 7.80 20.46 -29.13
CA VAL A 13 6.72 20.88 -30.04
C VAL A 13 6.27 19.67 -30.86
N VAL A 14 5.00 19.26 -30.76
CA VAL A 14 4.47 18.05 -31.41
C VAL A 14 3.83 18.34 -32.77
N SER A 15 3.24 19.52 -32.92
CA SER A 15 2.67 19.95 -34.20
C SER A 15 2.67 21.47 -34.31
N LEU A 16 3.17 21.96 -35.45
CA LEU A 16 2.60 23.13 -36.08
C LEU A 16 1.26 22.69 -36.65
N LEU A 17 0.13 23.27 -36.23
CA LEU A 17 -1.10 23.15 -37.02
C LEU A 17 -0.80 23.74 -38.41
N GLN A 18 -0.50 22.88 -39.39
CA GLN A 18 -0.37 23.29 -40.79
C GLN A 18 -1.75 23.69 -41.31
N THR A 19 -2.14 24.95 -41.13
CA THR A 19 -3.14 25.60 -41.98
C THR A 19 -2.41 26.28 -43.15
N ARG A 20 -1.70 25.47 -43.96
CA ARG A 20 -1.26 25.86 -45.30
C ARG A 20 -2.05 25.11 -46.37
N ALA A 21 -3.36 25.32 -46.40
CA ALA A 21 -4.17 25.26 -47.61
C ALA A 21 -5.59 25.77 -47.31
N ALA A 22 -6.11 26.64 -48.18
CA ALA A 22 -7.47 27.17 -48.25
C ALA A 22 -7.83 28.37 -47.34
N ALA A 23 -7.31 29.55 -47.68
CA ALA A 23 -8.09 30.81 -47.65
C ALA A 23 -7.46 31.89 -48.54
N SER A 24 -7.13 31.55 -49.79
CA SER A 24 -7.29 32.55 -50.86
C SER A 24 -8.78 32.60 -51.19
N ASN A 25 -9.45 33.67 -50.73
CA ASN A 25 -10.86 34.05 -50.88
C ASN A 25 -11.74 33.86 -49.63
N ALA A 26 -12.38 34.97 -49.26
CA ALA A 26 -13.46 35.19 -48.28
C ALA A 26 -13.06 35.54 -46.82
N LEU A 27 -13.01 36.87 -46.59
CA LEU A 27 -13.49 37.63 -45.42
C LEU A 27 -13.19 37.11 -44.00
N GLY A 28 -12.22 37.79 -43.35
CA GLY A 28 -12.32 38.29 -41.97
C GLY A 28 -12.53 37.28 -40.85
N GLY A 29 -11.43 36.73 -40.31
CA GLY A 29 -11.39 36.07 -39.02
C GLY A 29 -9.95 35.68 -38.65
N ASP A 30 -9.47 36.14 -37.50
CA ASP A 30 -8.17 35.78 -36.93
C ASP A 30 -8.10 34.27 -36.67
N ALA A 31 -7.39 33.53 -37.52
CA ALA A 31 -7.03 32.15 -37.28
C ALA A 31 -5.67 32.11 -36.57
N ALA A 32 -5.68 31.95 -35.24
CA ALA A 32 -4.48 31.69 -34.48
C ALA A 32 -3.95 30.28 -34.82
N ALA A 33 -2.79 30.21 -35.47
CA ALA A 33 -2.03 28.97 -35.60
C ALA A 33 -1.48 28.60 -34.22
N GLY A 34 -2.03 27.57 -33.59
CA GLY A 34 -1.55 27.07 -32.30
C GLY A 34 -0.43 26.04 -32.50
N ALA A 35 0.72 26.26 -31.84
CA ALA A 35 1.70 25.20 -31.60
C ALA A 35 1.20 24.35 -30.42
N ALA A 36 1.28 23.02 -30.53
CA ALA A 36 0.99 22.11 -29.42
C ALA A 36 2.29 21.63 -28.77
N VAL A 37 2.38 21.74 -27.44
CA VAL A 37 3.53 21.27 -26.64
C VAL A 37 3.19 19.97 -25.95
N ARG A 38 4.11 19.00 -26.00
CA ARG A 38 4.06 17.77 -25.19
C ARG A 38 5.15 17.81 -24.14
N VAL A 39 4.75 17.43 -22.95
CA VAL A 39 5.62 17.16 -21.81
C VAL A 39 5.85 15.66 -21.76
N ALA A 40 7.09 15.21 -21.90
CA ALA A 40 7.46 13.80 -21.83
C ALA A 40 8.64 13.62 -20.87
N ARG A 41 8.57 12.64 -19.96
CA ARG A 41 9.75 12.26 -19.17
C ARG A 41 10.81 11.72 -20.13
N LYS A 42 12.06 12.13 -19.98
CA LYS A 42 13.16 11.59 -20.80
C LYS A 42 13.44 10.16 -20.34
N ALA A 43 12.92 9.17 -21.07
CA ALA A 43 13.32 7.77 -20.86
C ALA A 43 14.80 7.65 -21.23
N GLY A 44 15.60 6.96 -20.40
CA GLY A 44 17.00 6.66 -20.71
C GLY A 44 17.09 5.89 -22.03
N GLN A 45 17.40 6.56 -23.13
CA GLN A 45 17.49 5.95 -24.45
C GLN A 45 18.93 5.53 -24.75
N ALA A 46 19.11 4.24 -25.00
CA ALA A 46 20.16 3.74 -25.88
C ALA A 46 19.95 4.34 -27.29
N GLY A 47 21.04 4.83 -27.88
CA GLY A 47 21.03 5.68 -29.06
C GLY A 47 20.51 5.03 -30.35
N GLY A 48 19.96 5.86 -31.24
CA GLY A 48 19.53 5.47 -32.58
C GLY A 48 19.56 6.67 -33.53
N GLY A 49 20.36 6.54 -34.60
CA GLY A 49 20.79 7.59 -35.54
C GLY A 49 19.70 8.42 -36.21
N GLY A 50 20.00 9.71 -36.36
CA GLY A 50 19.26 10.64 -37.20
C GLY A 50 19.44 10.36 -38.70
N ARG A 51 18.39 10.69 -39.47
CA ARG A 51 18.45 10.75 -40.92
C ARG A 51 17.90 12.10 -41.37
N ALA A 52 18.76 12.88 -42.03
CA ALA A 52 18.39 14.15 -42.66
C ALA A 52 17.90 13.88 -44.08
N GLU A 53 16.76 14.48 -44.46
CA GLU A 53 16.35 14.63 -45.85
C GLU A 53 16.23 16.11 -46.21
N GLY A 54 16.80 16.46 -47.36
CA GLY A 54 16.89 17.82 -47.88
C GLY A 54 15.72 18.21 -48.78
N GLY A 55 15.41 19.50 -48.78
CA GLY A 55 14.48 20.14 -49.72
C GLY A 55 14.75 21.64 -49.75
N SER A 56 15.10 22.16 -50.93
CA SER A 56 15.46 23.56 -51.19
C SER A 56 14.20 24.40 -51.45
N ALA A 57 13.95 25.39 -50.60
CA ALA A 57 13.24 26.62 -50.93
C ALA A 57 13.80 27.74 -50.05
N ALA A 58 13.94 28.95 -50.59
CA ALA A 58 14.33 30.14 -49.83
C ALA A 58 13.24 30.49 -48.81
N GLN A 59 13.27 29.86 -47.65
CA GLN A 59 12.39 30.10 -46.52
C GLN A 59 13.26 30.52 -45.34
N GLY A 60 12.84 31.57 -44.63
CA GLY A 60 13.52 32.04 -43.42
C GLY A 60 13.77 30.88 -42.45
N ARG A 61 14.86 30.98 -41.66
CA ARG A 61 15.14 29.96 -40.65
C ARG A 61 14.11 30.11 -39.53
N THR A 62 13.29 29.08 -39.34
CA THR A 62 12.41 28.96 -38.18
C THR A 62 13.21 28.45 -36.98
N ALA A 63 13.05 29.10 -35.84
CA ALA A 63 13.63 28.71 -34.56
C ALA A 63 12.54 28.78 -33.48
N TYR A 64 12.55 27.85 -32.53
CA TYR A 64 11.69 27.94 -31.33
C TYR A 64 12.53 28.35 -30.14
N VAL A 65 12.06 29.34 -29.40
CA VAL A 65 12.73 29.92 -28.24
C VAL A 65 11.90 29.64 -27.01
N TRP A 66 12.49 28.92 -26.06
CA TRP A 66 11.85 28.42 -24.85
C TRP A 66 12.28 29.23 -23.63
N SER A 67 11.31 29.60 -22.81
CA SER A 67 11.52 30.19 -21.49
C SER A 67 10.62 29.50 -20.46
N LEU A 68 11.16 29.25 -19.27
CA LEU A 68 10.45 28.62 -18.17
C LEU A 68 10.73 29.38 -16.88
N THR A 69 9.67 29.80 -16.19
CA THR A 69 9.77 30.62 -14.98
C THR A 69 8.95 30.00 -13.86
N LEU A 70 9.56 29.78 -12.70
CA LEU A 70 8.90 29.35 -11.46
C LEU A 70 7.93 30.43 -10.98
N LEU A 71 6.76 30.01 -10.52
CA LEU A 71 5.76 30.87 -9.90
C LEU A 71 5.83 30.78 -8.37
N ASP A 72 5.69 31.91 -7.69
CA ASP A 72 5.47 31.98 -6.25
C ASP A 72 4.03 31.60 -5.87
N GLU A 73 3.73 31.58 -4.58
CA GLU A 73 2.41 31.23 -4.05
C GLU A 73 1.28 32.17 -4.50
N SER A 74 1.62 33.41 -4.90
CA SER A 74 0.67 34.38 -5.45
C SER A 74 0.44 34.21 -6.96
N GLY A 75 1.20 33.30 -7.59
CA GLY A 75 1.20 33.08 -9.04
C GLY A 75 2.07 34.07 -9.81
N ALA A 76 2.89 34.87 -9.12
CA ALA A 76 3.84 35.79 -9.75
C ALA A 76 5.14 35.08 -10.09
N ALA A 77 5.86 35.57 -11.11
CA ALA A 77 7.15 35.02 -11.50
C ALA A 77 8.20 35.25 -10.39
N SER A 78 8.78 34.15 -9.88
CA SER A 78 9.85 34.16 -8.88
C SER A 78 11.23 34.01 -9.55
N ASP A 79 11.44 32.91 -10.27
CA ASP A 79 12.77 32.53 -10.77
C ASP A 79 12.73 32.02 -12.21
N THR A 80 13.67 32.45 -13.04
CA THR A 80 13.79 31.95 -14.42
C THR A 80 14.66 30.70 -14.45
N ILE A 81 14.06 29.56 -14.77
CA ILE A 81 14.71 28.24 -14.86
C ILE A 81 15.36 28.05 -16.24
N VAL A 82 14.66 28.49 -17.28
CA VAL A 82 15.14 28.47 -18.66
C VAL A 82 14.90 29.85 -19.25
N SER A 83 15.93 30.44 -19.86
CA SER A 83 15.82 31.69 -20.61
C SER A 83 16.31 31.47 -22.03
N ASP A 84 15.43 31.77 -22.99
CA ASP A 84 15.73 31.91 -24.41
C ASP A 84 16.51 30.74 -25.04
N GLN A 85 16.23 29.51 -24.60
CA GLN A 85 16.86 28.32 -25.18
C GLN A 85 16.28 28.04 -26.56
N VAL A 86 17.15 27.86 -27.56
CA VAL A 86 16.74 27.68 -28.95
C VAL A 86 16.78 26.20 -29.33
N GLY A 87 15.67 25.66 -29.82
CA GLY A 87 15.62 24.27 -30.31
C GLY A 87 14.19 23.76 -30.52
N SER A 88 14.02 22.66 -31.24
CA SER A 88 12.70 22.01 -31.38
C SER A 88 12.19 21.38 -30.08
N TYR A 89 13.07 21.24 -29.09
CA TYR A 89 12.77 20.79 -27.73
C TYR A 89 13.73 21.42 -26.72
N VAL A 90 13.35 21.40 -25.45
CA VAL A 90 14.23 21.70 -24.32
C VAL A 90 14.11 20.61 -23.25
N ASP A 91 15.24 20.15 -22.72
CA ASP A 91 15.29 19.24 -21.57
C ASP A 91 15.46 20.10 -20.31
N VAL A 92 14.52 19.99 -19.36
CA VAL A 92 14.53 20.77 -18.12
C VAL A 92 14.38 19.84 -16.91
N VAL A 93 15.09 20.16 -15.85
CA VAL A 93 14.91 19.52 -14.54
C VAL A 93 14.13 20.50 -13.65
N LEU A 94 12.93 20.09 -13.24
CA LEU A 94 12.13 20.85 -12.30
C LEU A 94 12.55 20.44 -10.89
N THR A 95 12.95 21.42 -10.07
CA THR A 95 13.52 21.19 -8.73
C THR A 95 12.64 21.69 -7.60
N ALA A 96 11.45 22.24 -7.89
CA ALA A 96 10.51 22.76 -6.90
C ALA A 96 9.19 21.97 -6.97
N PRO A 97 9.14 20.73 -6.44
CA PRO A 97 7.91 19.97 -6.35
C PRO A 97 6.86 20.72 -5.52
N GLY A 98 5.59 20.66 -5.94
CA GLY A 98 4.49 21.43 -5.36
C GLY A 98 4.24 22.77 -6.05
N HIS A 99 5.22 23.28 -6.80
CA HIS A 99 5.12 24.58 -7.46
C HIS A 99 4.68 24.49 -8.92
N SER A 100 4.21 25.64 -9.42
CA SER A 100 3.85 25.83 -10.83
C SER A 100 4.89 26.68 -11.55
N TYR A 101 4.96 26.52 -12.86
CA TYR A 101 5.86 27.24 -13.74
C TYR A 101 5.08 27.80 -14.92
N THR A 102 5.46 28.97 -15.39
CA THR A 102 5.04 29.49 -16.69
C THR A 102 6.04 29.04 -17.75
N LEU A 103 5.57 28.20 -18.67
CA LEU A 103 6.28 27.82 -19.87
C LEU A 103 5.87 28.76 -21.01
N THR A 104 6.84 29.41 -21.64
CA THR A 104 6.63 30.18 -22.86
C THR A 104 7.48 29.59 -23.98
N VAL A 105 6.87 29.38 -25.14
CA VAL A 105 7.59 29.04 -26.38
C VAL A 105 7.19 30.03 -27.47
N THR A 106 8.18 30.64 -28.10
CA THR A 106 7.96 31.53 -29.25
C THR A 106 8.56 30.92 -30.51
N GLU A 107 7.79 30.90 -31.59
CA GLU A 107 8.28 30.59 -32.92
C GLU A 107 8.81 31.87 -33.56
N GLN A 108 10.07 31.85 -33.97
CA GLN A 108 10.78 32.96 -34.58
C GLN A 108 11.16 32.63 -36.02
N LEU A 109 10.85 33.53 -36.95
CA LEU A 109 11.28 33.48 -38.34
C LEU A 109 12.38 34.52 -38.57
N THR A 110 13.56 34.07 -38.98
CA THR A 110 14.65 34.95 -39.42
C THR A 110 14.61 35.11 -40.94
N ALA A 111 14.32 36.32 -41.40
CA ALA A 111 14.35 36.72 -42.80
C ALA A 111 15.79 36.74 -43.36
N THR A 112 15.92 36.74 -44.68
CA THR A 112 17.23 36.73 -45.38
C THR A 112 18.09 37.97 -45.11
N ASP A 113 17.49 39.07 -44.66
CA ASP A 113 18.21 40.29 -44.26
C ASP A 113 18.71 40.23 -42.80
N GLY A 114 18.50 39.12 -42.10
CA GLY A 114 18.87 38.91 -40.71
C GLY A 114 17.83 39.37 -39.70
N THR A 115 16.69 39.92 -40.14
CA THR A 115 15.62 40.36 -39.24
C THR A 115 14.88 39.15 -38.68
N THR A 116 14.83 39.02 -37.35
CA THR A 116 14.07 37.96 -36.66
C THR A 116 12.74 38.51 -36.18
N THR A 117 11.65 37.81 -36.47
CA THR A 117 10.29 38.15 -36.05
C THR A 117 9.64 36.98 -35.33
N VAL A 118 8.98 37.25 -34.20
CA VAL A 118 8.12 36.25 -33.53
C VAL A 118 6.85 36.12 -34.35
N VAL A 119 6.52 34.90 -34.78
CA VAL A 119 5.36 34.61 -35.64
C VAL A 119 4.28 33.79 -34.95
N ALA A 120 4.63 33.11 -33.85
CA ALA A 120 3.68 32.47 -32.95
C ALA A 120 4.25 32.46 -31.52
N SER A 121 3.36 32.40 -30.53
CA SER A 121 3.72 32.24 -29.13
C SER A 121 2.69 31.36 -28.43
N LEU A 122 3.15 30.49 -27.54
CA LEU A 122 2.32 29.72 -26.63
C LEU A 122 2.84 29.93 -25.21
N ALA A 123 1.92 30.24 -24.30
CA ALA A 123 2.17 30.21 -22.86
C ALA A 123 1.30 29.12 -22.21
N ALA A 124 1.89 28.34 -21.31
CA ALA A 124 1.19 27.31 -20.55
C ALA A 124 1.69 27.27 -19.11
N THR A 125 0.78 27.02 -18.17
CA THR A 125 1.15 26.72 -16.79
C THR A 125 1.41 25.23 -16.67
N ILE A 126 2.59 24.84 -16.19
CA ILE A 126 2.93 23.46 -15.87
C ILE A 126 3.19 23.33 -14.37
N ALA A 127 2.81 22.21 -13.76
CA ALA A 127 3.07 21.96 -12.34
C ALA A 127 4.07 20.82 -12.16
N CYS A 128 4.98 20.97 -11.19
CA CYS A 128 5.83 19.88 -10.73
C CYS A 128 5.16 19.22 -9.52
N ARG A 129 4.79 17.94 -9.64
CA ARG A 129 4.12 17.19 -8.57
C ARG A 129 4.74 15.81 -8.45
N TYR A 130 4.77 15.29 -7.22
CA TYR A 130 4.92 13.85 -7.01
C TYR A 130 3.64 13.15 -7.45
N VAL A 131 3.80 12.00 -8.11
CA VAL A 131 2.67 11.22 -8.64
C VAL A 131 2.89 9.78 -8.23
N ARG A 132 2.07 9.31 -7.28
CA ARG A 132 2.00 7.90 -6.92
C ARG A 132 1.44 7.12 -8.11
N ARG A 133 2.08 6.01 -8.47
CA ARG A 133 1.70 5.20 -9.63
C ARG A 133 1.68 3.73 -9.24
N GLU A 134 0.92 2.96 -9.99
CA GLU A 134 0.93 1.52 -9.85
C GLU A 134 2.35 0.97 -10.10
N ILE A 135 2.87 0.14 -9.19
CA ILE A 135 4.28 -0.26 -9.16
C ILE A 135 4.73 -1.02 -10.41
N ARG A 136 3.85 -1.82 -11.02
CA ARG A 136 4.13 -2.55 -12.27
C ARG A 136 4.13 -1.63 -13.48
N ALA A 137 3.45 -0.47 -13.40
CA ALA A 137 3.49 0.56 -14.44
C ALA A 137 4.73 1.47 -14.37
N LEU A 138 5.55 1.37 -13.32
CA LEU A 138 6.83 2.08 -13.25
C LEU A 138 7.81 1.55 -14.29
N SER A 139 8.66 2.45 -14.80
CA SER A 139 9.86 2.01 -15.53
C SER A 139 10.79 1.25 -14.59
N GLN A 140 11.59 0.32 -15.12
CA GLN A 140 12.58 -0.42 -14.31
C GLN A 140 13.46 0.52 -13.48
N VAL A 141 13.92 1.63 -14.07
CA VAL A 141 14.76 2.62 -13.38
C VAL A 141 14.01 3.30 -12.23
N ASP A 142 12.76 3.72 -12.43
CA ASP A 142 11.97 4.34 -11.36
C ASP A 142 11.64 3.34 -10.24
N ARG A 143 11.34 2.09 -10.62
CA ARG A 143 11.08 0.99 -9.68
C ARG A 143 12.32 0.67 -8.85
N ASP A 144 13.49 0.58 -9.48
CA ASP A 144 14.76 0.32 -8.79
C ASP A 144 15.11 1.45 -7.82
N ARG A 145 14.94 2.73 -8.21
CA ARG A 145 15.16 3.87 -7.30
C ARG A 145 14.25 3.82 -6.08
N PHE A 146 12.98 3.47 -6.27
CA PHE A 146 12.05 3.28 -5.16
C PHE A 146 12.49 2.13 -4.24
N LEU A 147 12.76 0.95 -4.80
CA LEU A 147 13.15 -0.23 -4.02
C LEU A 147 14.50 -0.04 -3.29
N ASP A 148 15.44 0.68 -3.89
CA ASP A 148 16.73 1.01 -3.28
C ASP A 148 16.57 2.02 -2.13
N ALA A 149 15.77 3.08 -2.32
CA ALA A 149 15.45 4.01 -1.25
C ALA A 149 14.71 3.31 -0.10
N LEU A 150 13.78 2.40 -0.41
CA LEU A 150 13.09 1.60 0.59
C LEU A 150 14.05 0.69 1.34
N ALA A 151 14.97 0.00 0.65
CA ALA A 151 15.99 -0.81 1.31
C ALA A 151 16.86 0.03 2.27
N ILE A 152 17.22 1.27 1.90
CA ILE A 152 17.94 2.18 2.79
C ILE A 152 17.11 2.48 4.05
N LEU A 153 15.81 2.76 3.93
CA LEU A 153 14.91 2.97 5.07
C LEU A 153 14.89 1.76 6.02
N TYR A 154 14.94 0.54 5.47
CA TYR A 154 14.91 -0.71 6.24
C TYR A 154 16.25 -1.15 6.85
N PHE A 155 17.37 -0.70 6.30
CA PHE A 155 18.71 -1.13 6.74
C PHE A 155 19.50 -0.06 7.49
N ASN A 156 18.85 1.03 7.91
CA ASN A 156 19.47 2.08 8.73
C ASN A 156 18.56 2.39 9.93
N SER A 157 19.17 2.67 11.09
CA SER A 157 18.43 3.16 12.26
C SER A 157 17.97 4.61 12.05
N ASP A 158 17.08 5.10 12.93
CA ASP A 158 16.71 6.53 12.96
C ASP A 158 17.95 7.42 13.08
N GLU A 159 18.89 7.09 13.97
CA GLU A 159 20.10 7.88 14.19
C GLU A 159 21.01 7.92 12.96
N GLU A 160 21.27 6.75 12.35
CA GLU A 160 22.13 6.65 11.18
C GLU A 160 21.51 7.34 9.96
N GLY A 161 20.21 7.12 9.76
CA GLY A 161 19.47 7.70 8.65
C GLY A 161 19.31 9.21 8.80
N GLN A 162 18.95 9.72 9.97
CA GLN A 162 18.82 11.16 10.20
C GLN A 162 20.16 11.88 10.09
N ALA A 163 21.24 11.29 10.60
CA ALA A 163 22.59 11.85 10.44
C ALA A 163 23.01 11.99 8.97
N LYS A 164 22.50 11.12 8.09
CA LYS A 164 22.87 11.06 6.67
C LYS A 164 21.91 11.80 5.74
N TYR A 165 20.61 11.73 5.99
CA TYR A 165 19.55 12.18 5.08
C TYR A 165 18.70 13.34 5.67
N GLY A 166 18.88 13.67 6.95
CA GLY A 166 18.17 14.76 7.62
C GLY A 166 17.02 14.30 8.51
N ASP A 167 16.42 15.26 9.21
CA ASP A 167 15.38 15.05 10.23
C ASP A 167 14.08 14.41 9.72
N GLN A 168 13.84 14.48 8.41
CA GLN A 168 12.69 13.84 7.76
C GLN A 168 12.83 12.31 7.63
N PHE A 169 14.04 11.76 7.83
CA PHE A 169 14.23 10.31 7.80
C PHE A 169 13.59 9.64 9.02
N VAL A 170 12.74 8.66 8.74
CA VAL A 170 12.13 7.77 9.73
C VAL A 170 12.41 6.34 9.30
N SER A 171 13.01 5.54 10.18
CA SER A 171 13.32 4.13 9.97
C SER A 171 12.09 3.25 10.05
N TYR A 172 12.17 2.05 9.46
CA TYR A 172 11.10 1.05 9.60
C TYR A 172 10.90 0.63 11.06
N GLU A 173 11.96 0.58 11.89
CA GLU A 173 11.85 0.17 13.29
C GLU A 173 10.87 1.08 14.04
N ARG A 174 11.04 2.40 13.87
CA ARG A 174 10.15 3.40 14.46
C ARG A 174 8.74 3.33 13.89
N LEU A 175 8.59 3.10 12.59
CA LEU A 175 7.27 2.96 11.96
C LEU A 175 6.53 1.72 12.47
N CYS A 176 7.22 0.59 12.67
CA CYS A 176 6.65 -0.61 13.30
C CYS A 176 6.20 -0.31 14.73
N ALA A 177 7.05 0.32 15.55
CA ALA A 177 6.69 0.67 16.92
C ALA A 177 5.51 1.65 16.98
N MET A 178 5.47 2.61 16.05
CA MET A 178 4.34 3.53 15.94
C MET A 178 3.05 2.81 15.55
N HIS A 179 3.09 1.86 14.62
CA HIS A 179 1.90 1.16 14.14
C HIS A 179 1.39 0.11 15.13
N ASP A 180 2.29 -0.54 15.88
CA ASP A 180 1.97 -1.52 16.93
C ASP A 180 1.48 -0.87 18.24
N ASP A 181 1.47 0.46 18.32
CA ASP A 181 1.02 1.20 19.49
C ASP A 181 -0.48 1.02 19.76
N ILE A 182 -0.81 0.58 20.97
CA ILE A 182 -2.20 0.31 21.38
C ILE A 182 -2.96 1.55 21.89
N LYS A 183 -2.31 2.72 21.96
CA LYS A 183 -2.89 3.96 22.49
C LYS A 183 -3.60 4.77 21.40
N PHE A 184 -3.12 4.73 20.16
CA PHE A 184 -3.63 5.57 19.07
C PHE A 184 -4.68 4.88 18.17
N CYS A 185 -5.00 3.60 18.40
CA CYS A 185 -6.04 2.83 17.70
C CYS A 185 -6.10 3.09 16.18
N TYR A 186 -4.98 2.82 15.48
CA TYR A 186 -4.92 2.98 14.02
C TYR A 186 -5.84 2.02 13.26
N HIS A 187 -6.40 1.03 13.96
CA HIS A 187 -7.40 0.07 13.52
C HIS A 187 -8.61 0.16 14.45
N GLY A 188 -9.79 -0.19 13.96
CA GLY A 188 -11.03 -0.18 14.72
C GLY A 188 -11.59 1.23 14.99
N GLY A 189 -10.88 2.30 14.61
CA GLY A 189 -11.25 3.71 14.79
C GLY A 189 -11.58 4.43 13.47
N GLN A 190 -12.30 5.57 13.54
CA GLN A 190 -12.66 6.38 12.35
C GLN A 190 -11.42 6.96 11.64
N GLN A 191 -10.30 7.05 12.35
CA GLN A 191 -9.01 7.47 11.82
C GLN A 191 -8.30 6.41 10.96
N PHE A 192 -8.85 5.20 10.79
CA PHE A 192 -8.16 4.10 10.11
C PHE A 192 -7.53 4.52 8.77
N ILE A 193 -8.32 5.08 7.85
CA ILE A 193 -7.85 5.47 6.52
C ILE A 193 -6.85 6.63 6.61
N THR A 194 -7.16 7.66 7.40
CA THR A 194 -6.32 8.86 7.52
C THR A 194 -5.00 8.57 8.23
N ALA A 195 -4.98 7.60 9.15
CA ALA A 195 -3.78 7.14 9.82
C ALA A 195 -2.83 6.44 8.84
N HIS A 196 -3.34 5.51 8.03
CA HIS A 196 -2.53 4.82 7.02
C HIS A 196 -2.01 5.78 5.94
N TRP A 197 -2.78 6.80 5.57
CA TRP A 197 -2.30 7.90 4.73
C TRP A 197 -1.15 8.68 5.37
N ALA A 198 -1.27 9.03 6.65
CA ALA A 198 -0.21 9.73 7.37
C ALA A 198 1.07 8.88 7.44
N PHE A 199 0.96 7.57 7.70
CA PHE A 199 2.10 6.64 7.64
C PHE A 199 2.74 6.60 6.25
N ASN A 200 1.95 6.49 5.18
CA ASN A 200 2.45 6.55 3.80
C ASN A 200 3.16 7.88 3.49
N MET A 201 2.65 9.01 4.00
CA MET A 201 3.32 10.31 3.86
C MET A 201 4.65 10.37 4.63
N MET A 202 4.72 9.79 5.84
CA MET A 202 5.98 9.70 6.59
C MET A 202 7.02 8.88 5.82
N VAL A 203 6.63 7.74 5.27
CA VAL A 203 7.50 6.91 4.43
C VAL A 203 7.90 7.65 3.17
N GLU A 204 6.97 8.26 2.44
CA GLU A 204 7.30 8.99 1.22
C GLU A 204 8.28 10.15 1.48
N ARG A 205 8.11 10.90 2.57
CA ARG A 205 9.06 11.95 2.99
C ARG A 205 10.43 11.38 3.36
N SER A 206 10.46 10.27 4.09
CA SER A 206 11.70 9.54 4.41
C SER A 206 12.43 9.09 3.13
N LEU A 207 11.70 8.50 2.18
CA LEU A 207 12.23 8.12 0.86
C LEU A 207 12.74 9.32 0.06
N GLN A 208 12.02 10.44 0.08
CA GLN A 208 12.42 11.67 -0.61
C GLN A 208 13.66 12.32 0.00
N SER A 209 13.90 12.15 1.32
CA SER A 209 15.17 12.56 1.94
C SER A 209 16.38 11.78 1.41
N ILE A 210 16.17 10.54 0.95
CA ILE A 210 17.20 9.66 0.39
C ILE A 210 17.37 9.93 -1.10
N ASP A 211 16.27 9.86 -1.84
CA ASP A 211 16.18 10.14 -3.27
C ASP A 211 14.95 11.01 -3.53
N PRO A 212 15.14 12.30 -3.80
CA PRO A 212 14.01 13.21 -3.88
C PRO A 212 13.28 13.08 -5.23
N GLY A 213 13.75 12.25 -6.16
CA GLY A 213 13.00 11.89 -7.37
C GLY A 213 11.94 10.79 -7.15
N VAL A 214 11.88 10.18 -5.97
CA VAL A 214 11.00 9.06 -5.64
C VAL A 214 9.65 9.55 -5.09
N SER A 215 8.59 8.86 -5.49
CA SER A 215 7.26 8.92 -4.89
C SER A 215 6.84 7.50 -4.51
N LEU A 216 6.01 7.36 -3.49
CA LEU A 216 5.53 6.06 -3.05
C LEU A 216 4.59 5.47 -4.13
N PRO A 217 4.90 4.31 -4.73
CA PRO A 217 3.96 3.64 -5.61
C PRO A 217 2.91 2.86 -4.81
N TYR A 218 1.88 2.38 -5.51
CA TYR A 218 0.87 1.49 -4.93
C TYR A 218 0.84 0.14 -5.67
N TRP A 219 0.42 -0.89 -4.96
CA TRP A 219 0.13 -2.20 -5.53
C TRP A 219 -1.38 -2.36 -5.68
N ASP A 220 -1.82 -2.42 -6.94
CA ASP A 220 -3.22 -2.64 -7.28
C ASP A 220 -3.56 -4.13 -7.25
N PHE A 221 -3.74 -4.68 -6.04
CA PHE A 221 -4.01 -6.11 -5.84
C PHE A 221 -5.35 -6.56 -6.42
N MET A 222 -6.30 -5.65 -6.64
CA MET A 222 -7.57 -5.95 -7.31
C MET A 222 -7.35 -6.42 -8.76
N LYS A 223 -6.28 -5.97 -9.42
CA LYS A 223 -5.89 -6.53 -10.73
C LYS A 223 -5.42 -7.97 -10.63
N ASP A 224 -4.75 -8.32 -9.53
CA ASP A 224 -4.29 -9.69 -9.30
C ASP A 224 -5.46 -10.60 -8.96
N SER A 225 -6.43 -10.11 -8.21
CA SER A 225 -7.70 -10.82 -8.00
C SER A 225 -8.42 -11.08 -9.33
N ASP A 226 -8.55 -10.08 -10.20
CA ASP A 226 -9.22 -10.24 -11.51
C ASP A 226 -8.46 -11.18 -12.46
N GLN A 227 -7.13 -11.09 -12.51
CA GLN A 227 -6.30 -11.82 -13.49
C GLN A 227 -5.86 -13.21 -13.02
N LEU A 228 -5.61 -13.36 -11.72
CA LEU A 228 -5.05 -14.57 -11.12
C LEU A 228 -6.03 -15.26 -10.15
N GLY A 229 -7.11 -14.59 -9.73
CA GLY A 229 -8.06 -15.14 -8.77
C GLY A 229 -7.37 -15.54 -7.47
N SER A 230 -7.58 -16.79 -7.05
CA SER A 230 -6.93 -17.38 -5.88
C SER A 230 -5.42 -17.60 -6.03
N SER A 231 -4.87 -17.44 -7.24
CA SER A 231 -3.42 -17.51 -7.49
C SER A 231 -2.73 -16.16 -7.44
N TRP A 232 -3.33 -15.13 -6.83
CA TRP A 232 -2.77 -13.78 -6.70
C TRP A 232 -1.35 -13.75 -6.09
N TYR A 233 -1.01 -14.74 -5.27
CA TYR A 233 0.33 -14.90 -4.67
C TYR A 233 1.44 -15.14 -5.72
N MET A 234 1.06 -15.39 -6.98
CA MET A 234 1.94 -15.49 -8.15
C MET A 234 2.16 -14.15 -8.88
N SER A 235 1.63 -13.05 -8.35
CA SER A 235 1.78 -11.71 -8.93
C SER A 235 3.24 -11.30 -9.09
N GLU A 236 3.54 -10.49 -10.12
CA GLU A 236 4.87 -9.94 -10.40
C GLU A 236 5.46 -9.18 -9.19
N VAL A 237 4.61 -8.64 -8.31
CA VAL A 237 5.10 -7.95 -7.10
C VAL A 237 5.88 -8.88 -6.15
N PHE A 238 5.63 -10.19 -6.22
CA PHE A 238 6.32 -11.22 -5.44
C PHE A 238 7.53 -11.82 -6.15
N ASP A 239 7.96 -11.22 -7.25
CA ASP A 239 9.20 -11.59 -7.94
C ASP A 239 10.44 -11.26 -7.07
N GLU A 240 11.52 -12.01 -7.23
CA GLU A 240 12.78 -11.83 -6.46
C GLU A 240 13.40 -10.44 -6.68
N THR A 241 13.12 -9.84 -7.84
CA THR A 241 13.58 -8.48 -8.19
C THR A 241 12.80 -7.37 -7.48
N MET A 242 11.63 -7.68 -6.92
CA MET A 242 10.76 -6.79 -6.16
C MET A 242 10.75 -7.19 -4.67
N PHE A 243 9.61 -7.65 -4.15
CA PHE A 243 9.42 -7.93 -2.72
C PHE A 243 9.76 -9.38 -2.33
N GLY A 244 10.08 -10.25 -3.29
CA GLY A 244 10.25 -11.68 -3.09
C GLY A 244 8.93 -12.41 -2.85
N SER A 245 8.98 -13.75 -2.91
CA SER A 245 7.81 -14.63 -2.85
C SER A 245 6.82 -14.27 -1.73
N ALA A 246 5.52 -14.42 -2.00
CA ALA A 246 4.45 -14.36 -1.00
C ALA A 246 4.58 -15.46 0.06
N ILE A 247 5.26 -16.56 -0.29
CA ILE A 247 5.59 -17.67 0.61
C ILE A 247 7.10 -17.64 0.85
N GLY A 248 7.50 -17.23 2.05
CA GLY A 248 8.89 -17.29 2.51
C GLY A 248 9.38 -18.74 2.67
N LEU A 249 10.64 -18.91 3.07
CA LEU A 249 11.28 -20.22 3.14
C LEU A 249 10.78 -21.02 4.36
N PRO A 250 10.00 -22.12 4.20
CA PRO A 250 9.42 -22.83 5.34
C PRO A 250 10.47 -23.42 6.30
N THR A 251 11.65 -23.77 5.76
CA THR A 251 12.80 -24.29 6.54
C THR A 251 13.51 -23.23 7.38
N GLU A 252 13.17 -21.95 7.21
CA GLU A 252 13.75 -20.81 7.93
C GLU A 252 12.64 -19.97 8.59
N ASN A 253 11.62 -20.61 9.17
CA ASN A 253 10.46 -19.94 9.78
C ASN A 253 9.78 -18.95 8.84
N PHE A 254 9.64 -19.30 7.57
CA PHE A 254 9.05 -18.46 6.53
C PHE A 254 9.73 -17.11 6.37
N LYS A 255 11.03 -17.01 6.70
CA LYS A 255 11.86 -15.86 6.36
C LYS A 255 11.68 -15.50 4.88
N LEU A 256 11.59 -14.21 4.59
CA LEU A 256 11.47 -13.69 3.22
C LEU A 256 12.42 -14.41 2.26
N ALA A 257 11.86 -14.89 1.14
CA ALA A 257 12.60 -15.54 0.06
C ALA A 257 13.68 -14.59 -0.54
N PRO A 258 14.63 -15.08 -1.36
CA PRO A 258 15.64 -14.22 -1.97
C PRO A 258 15.04 -12.96 -2.63
N SER A 259 15.45 -11.80 -2.10
CA SER A 259 15.09 -10.46 -2.60
C SER A 259 16.00 -9.42 -1.95
N ARG A 260 15.85 -8.14 -2.33
CA ARG A 260 16.54 -7.00 -1.68
C ARG A 260 16.25 -6.92 -0.18
N PHE A 261 15.14 -7.49 0.26
CA PHE A 261 14.59 -7.35 1.61
C PHE A 261 14.79 -8.59 2.49
N ARG A 262 15.39 -9.66 1.98
CA ARG A 262 15.63 -10.92 2.71
C ARG A 262 16.39 -10.73 4.04
N GLY A 263 17.20 -9.68 4.16
CA GLY A 263 18.01 -9.40 5.34
C GLY A 263 17.29 -8.67 6.48
N ILE A 264 16.04 -8.24 6.29
CA ILE A 264 15.31 -7.42 7.28
C ILE A 264 15.09 -8.24 8.55
N ARG A 265 15.33 -7.60 9.68
CA ARG A 265 15.18 -8.18 11.01
C ARG A 265 13.82 -7.78 11.59
N ASN A 266 13.22 -8.67 12.39
CA ASN A 266 12.13 -8.22 13.25
C ASN A 266 12.69 -7.24 14.28
N VAL A 267 11.88 -6.25 14.65
CA VAL A 267 12.31 -5.21 15.58
C VAL A 267 12.46 -5.82 16.98
N TYR A 268 13.67 -5.76 17.51
CA TYR A 268 14.02 -6.32 18.81
C TYR A 268 14.22 -5.20 19.84
N ASP A 269 13.37 -5.16 20.85
CA ASP A 269 13.38 -4.13 21.90
C ASP A 269 12.88 -4.71 23.25
N PRO A 270 13.63 -5.66 23.86
CA PRO A 270 13.19 -6.35 25.06
C PRO A 270 13.03 -5.43 26.28
N SER A 271 13.83 -4.36 26.35
CA SER A 271 13.80 -3.34 27.41
C SER A 271 12.74 -2.27 27.17
N GLY A 272 12.28 -2.11 25.92
CA GLY A 272 11.31 -1.10 25.54
C GLY A 272 11.87 0.33 25.62
N ASP A 273 13.17 0.50 25.44
CA ASP A 273 13.88 1.78 25.56
C ASP A 273 14.62 2.20 24.29
N ARG A 274 14.68 1.33 23.27
CA ARG A 274 15.48 1.56 22.07
C ARG A 274 14.70 2.26 20.96
N VAL A 275 13.52 1.73 20.61
CA VAL A 275 12.72 2.23 19.47
C VAL A 275 11.49 2.99 19.96
N ILE A 276 11.13 2.76 21.22
CA ILE A 276 9.99 3.36 21.89
C ILE A 276 10.37 4.74 22.41
N SER A 277 9.80 5.79 21.79
CA SER A 277 9.62 7.06 22.50
C SER A 277 8.77 6.77 23.75
N PRO A 278 8.97 7.43 24.91
CA PRO A 278 8.08 7.33 26.07
C PRO A 278 6.58 7.58 25.77
N ASP A 279 6.27 8.03 24.56
CA ASP A 279 4.93 8.26 24.05
C ASP A 279 4.19 7.02 23.51
N PHE A 280 4.91 5.92 23.22
CA PHE A 280 4.35 4.70 22.63
C PHE A 280 4.21 3.54 23.63
N ASN A 281 3.11 2.81 23.51
CA ASN A 281 2.79 1.58 24.23
C ASN A 281 2.71 0.42 23.23
N VAL A 282 3.84 -0.20 22.95
CA VAL A 282 3.96 -1.29 21.96
C VAL A 282 3.88 -2.66 22.61
N LEU A 283 3.41 -3.64 21.86
CA LEU A 283 3.33 -5.03 22.25
C LEU A 283 4.63 -5.76 21.94
N ARG A 284 4.92 -6.80 22.74
CA ARG A 284 6.09 -7.65 22.57
C ARG A 284 5.77 -9.08 22.97
N ASN A 285 6.30 -10.04 22.22
CA ASN A 285 6.27 -11.46 22.60
C ASN A 285 7.30 -11.77 23.69
N GLY A 286 7.28 -13.00 24.22
CA GLY A 286 8.18 -13.44 25.28
C GLY A 286 9.67 -13.45 24.95
N PHE A 287 10.01 -13.33 23.67
CA PHE A 287 11.39 -13.18 23.21
C PHE A 287 11.84 -11.71 23.11
N GLY A 288 10.96 -10.73 23.34
CA GLY A 288 11.30 -9.30 23.29
C GLY A 288 11.29 -8.67 21.89
N TYR A 289 10.69 -9.33 20.90
CA TYR A 289 10.44 -8.70 19.59
C TYR A 289 9.13 -7.90 19.64
N ILE A 290 9.09 -6.74 18.97
CA ILE A 290 7.86 -5.97 18.76
C ILE A 290 6.97 -6.75 17.80
N THR A 291 5.90 -7.32 18.35
CA THR A 291 4.91 -8.15 17.68
C THR A 291 3.81 -8.49 18.70
N SER A 292 2.80 -9.26 18.28
CA SER A 292 1.74 -9.70 19.16
C SER A 292 2.27 -10.59 20.31
N PRO A 293 1.79 -10.43 21.56
CA PRO A 293 2.28 -11.20 22.71
C PRO A 293 2.03 -12.71 22.61
N THR A 294 1.11 -13.11 21.75
CA THR A 294 0.73 -14.50 21.46
C THR A 294 1.51 -15.09 20.28
N ASN A 295 2.25 -14.27 19.52
CA ASN A 295 3.10 -14.72 18.43
C ASN A 295 4.49 -15.11 18.96
N GLU A 296 4.53 -16.22 19.70
CA GLU A 296 5.72 -16.70 20.41
C GLU A 296 6.75 -17.35 19.47
N GLN A 297 7.45 -16.51 18.71
CA GLN A 297 8.52 -16.92 17.82
C GLN A 297 9.84 -16.20 18.12
N ASN A 298 10.92 -16.97 18.16
CA ASN A 298 12.27 -16.43 18.11
C ASN A 298 12.70 -16.22 16.65
N ALA A 299 11.98 -15.34 15.95
CA ALA A 299 12.25 -15.04 14.54
C ALA A 299 13.10 -13.77 14.43
N THR A 300 14.41 -13.93 14.27
CA THR A 300 15.30 -12.77 14.06
C THR A 300 15.01 -12.03 12.75
N PHE A 301 14.49 -12.71 11.73
CA PHE A 301 14.21 -12.15 10.42
C PHE A 301 12.70 -12.08 10.16
N VAL A 302 12.29 -11.10 9.35
CA VAL A 302 10.89 -10.93 8.96
C VAL A 302 10.40 -12.16 8.19
N SER A 303 9.22 -12.61 8.57
CA SER A 303 8.54 -13.76 7.98
C SER A 303 7.28 -13.31 7.23
N ARG A 304 7.05 -13.94 6.08
CA ARG A 304 5.86 -13.76 5.23
C ARG A 304 5.42 -15.12 4.73
N THR A 305 4.14 -15.43 4.80
CA THR A 305 3.62 -16.63 4.18
C THR A 305 2.16 -16.54 3.79
N HIS A 306 1.85 -17.12 2.63
CA HIS A 306 0.49 -17.43 2.18
C HIS A 306 0.13 -18.90 2.47
N THR A 307 0.52 -19.39 3.65
CA THR A 307 0.21 -20.74 4.12
C THR A 307 -0.55 -20.70 5.43
N PHE A 308 -1.49 -21.60 5.60
CA PHE A 308 -2.37 -21.74 6.75
C PHE A 308 -2.24 -23.15 7.31
N CYS A 309 -1.34 -23.32 8.28
CA CYS A 309 -1.12 -24.57 9.00
C CYS A 309 -0.87 -25.78 8.09
N GLY A 310 0.03 -25.61 7.10
CA GLY A 310 0.41 -26.66 6.15
C GLY A 310 -0.31 -26.58 4.80
N VAL A 311 -1.39 -25.81 4.71
CA VAL A 311 -2.17 -25.62 3.48
C VAL A 311 -1.77 -24.31 2.81
N THR A 312 -1.57 -24.30 1.48
CA THR A 312 -1.41 -23.03 0.75
C THR A 312 -2.77 -22.38 0.57
N GLY A 313 -2.88 -21.07 0.82
CA GLY A 313 -4.14 -20.36 0.68
C GLY A 313 -4.70 -20.44 -0.75
N SER A 314 -6.02 -20.39 -0.85
CA SER A 314 -6.78 -20.62 -2.08
C SER A 314 -7.96 -19.68 -2.28
N VAL A 315 -7.96 -18.51 -1.61
CA VAL A 315 -8.99 -17.48 -1.81
C VAL A 315 -8.46 -16.32 -2.66
N ALA A 316 -9.38 -15.65 -3.34
CA ALA A 316 -9.08 -14.42 -4.06
C ALA A 316 -9.02 -13.22 -3.10
N LEU A 317 -8.32 -12.16 -3.51
CA LEU A 317 -8.36 -10.87 -2.82
C LEU A 317 -9.60 -10.08 -3.24
N ALA A 318 -9.91 -9.00 -2.53
CA ALA A 318 -10.98 -8.10 -2.95
C ALA A 318 -10.79 -7.59 -4.39
N THR A 319 -11.90 -7.45 -5.11
CA THR A 319 -11.97 -6.97 -6.49
C THR A 319 -12.30 -5.48 -6.56
N CYS A 320 -12.16 -4.88 -7.75
CA CYS A 320 -12.62 -3.50 -7.98
C CYS A 320 -14.11 -3.29 -7.67
N ARG A 321 -14.93 -4.32 -7.84
CA ARG A 321 -16.36 -4.25 -7.51
C ARG A 321 -16.57 -4.18 -6.00
N ASP A 322 -15.82 -4.96 -5.23
CA ASP A 322 -15.95 -4.98 -3.77
C ASP A 322 -15.49 -3.63 -3.20
N PHE A 323 -14.39 -3.09 -3.73
CA PHE A 323 -13.92 -1.74 -3.41
C PHE A 323 -14.96 -0.66 -3.72
N ALA A 324 -15.55 -0.68 -4.93
CA ALA A 324 -16.59 0.27 -5.31
C ALA A 324 -17.86 0.12 -4.45
N ALA A 325 -18.22 -1.11 -4.08
CA ALA A 325 -19.38 -1.38 -3.23
C ALA A 325 -19.26 -0.71 -1.85
N CYS A 326 -18.05 -0.56 -1.30
CA CYS A 326 -17.85 0.21 -0.07
C CYS A 326 -18.29 1.68 -0.21
N PHE A 327 -18.15 2.29 -1.38
CA PHE A 327 -18.61 3.67 -1.62
C PHE A 327 -20.09 3.75 -1.97
N GLU A 328 -20.63 2.73 -2.64
CA GLU A 328 -21.99 2.75 -3.18
C GLU A 328 -23.05 2.24 -2.18
N SER A 329 -22.66 1.39 -1.23
CA SER A 329 -23.60 0.66 -0.36
C SER A 329 -23.85 1.32 0.99
N TYR A 330 -23.07 2.36 1.34
CA TYR A 330 -23.05 2.92 2.69
C TYR A 330 -23.16 4.45 2.67
N ASP A 331 -24.12 4.98 3.43
CA ASP A 331 -24.37 6.42 3.59
C ASP A 331 -23.75 6.99 4.88
N SER A 332 -23.00 6.18 5.63
CA SER A 332 -22.35 6.59 6.89
C SER A 332 -20.84 6.37 6.83
N LEU A 333 -20.07 7.28 7.45
CA LEU A 333 -18.61 7.16 7.53
C LEU A 333 -18.18 5.90 8.29
N THR A 334 -18.96 5.49 9.29
CA THR A 334 -18.69 4.28 10.08
C THR A 334 -18.78 3.02 9.24
N ASP A 335 -19.86 2.86 8.47
CA ASP A 335 -20.07 1.65 7.67
C ASP A 335 -19.11 1.63 6.46
N PHE A 336 -18.87 2.79 5.84
CA PHE A 336 -17.82 2.95 4.83
C PHE A 336 -16.44 2.53 5.37
N ARG A 337 -16.05 3.08 6.52
CA ARG A 337 -14.77 2.75 7.15
C ARG A 337 -14.69 1.27 7.49
N MET A 338 -15.77 0.69 8.02
CA MET A 338 -15.83 -0.72 8.35
C MET A 338 -15.59 -1.57 7.10
N CYS A 339 -16.31 -1.32 6.00
CA CYS A 339 -16.11 -2.02 4.72
C CYS A 339 -14.67 -1.90 4.21
N MET A 340 -14.10 -0.69 4.22
CA MET A 340 -12.72 -0.46 3.78
C MET A 340 -11.69 -1.21 4.65
N GLU A 341 -11.92 -1.26 5.96
CA GLU A 341 -11.02 -1.92 6.90
C GLU A 341 -11.18 -3.45 6.88
N THR A 342 -12.40 -3.99 6.83
CA THR A 342 -12.64 -5.43 6.92
C THR A 342 -12.55 -6.12 5.57
N ASP A 343 -13.17 -5.55 4.55
CA ASP A 343 -13.43 -6.26 3.29
C ASP A 343 -12.32 -6.01 2.26
N ILE A 344 -11.63 -4.88 2.36
CA ILE A 344 -10.57 -4.48 1.41
C ILE A 344 -9.18 -4.67 2.03
N HIS A 345 -9.03 -4.37 3.32
CA HIS A 345 -7.73 -4.26 3.99
C HIS A 345 -7.33 -5.49 4.82
N ALA A 346 -8.12 -5.83 5.85
CA ALA A 346 -7.71 -6.71 6.94
C ALA A 346 -7.33 -8.10 6.46
N ASP A 347 -8.06 -8.58 5.47
CA ASP A 347 -7.80 -9.84 4.80
C ASP A 347 -6.36 -9.95 4.30
N MET A 348 -5.82 -8.91 3.66
CA MET A 348 -4.46 -8.92 3.13
C MET A 348 -3.40 -9.20 4.22
N HIS A 349 -3.63 -8.69 5.43
CA HIS A 349 -2.75 -8.91 6.58
C HIS A 349 -2.73 -10.38 6.99
N GLY A 350 -3.91 -11.01 7.10
CA GLY A 350 -4.03 -12.45 7.33
C GLY A 350 -3.44 -13.27 6.18
N TRP A 351 -3.71 -12.87 4.93
CA TRP A 351 -3.28 -13.55 3.71
C TRP A 351 -1.77 -13.59 3.48
N LEU A 352 -1.05 -12.54 3.90
CA LEU A 352 0.41 -12.45 3.76
C LEU A 352 1.17 -12.81 5.04
N GLY A 353 0.53 -12.79 6.20
CA GLY A 353 1.15 -13.24 7.44
C GLY A 353 0.99 -14.75 7.66
N GLY A 354 -0.16 -15.31 7.28
CA GLY A 354 -0.47 -16.74 7.36
C GLY A 354 -0.23 -17.35 8.75
N GLY A 355 -0.27 -18.68 8.83
CA GLY A 355 -0.08 -19.44 10.07
C GLY A 355 0.81 -20.65 9.88
N TYR A 356 1.74 -20.86 10.82
CA TYR A 356 2.64 -22.02 10.88
C TYR A 356 2.94 -22.43 12.32
N ASN A 357 3.68 -23.51 12.52
CA ASN A 357 3.92 -24.11 13.84
C ASN A 357 2.62 -24.41 14.60
N CYS A 358 1.59 -24.84 13.87
CA CYS A 358 0.24 -24.99 14.40
C CYS A 358 0.06 -26.29 15.19
N ALA A 359 -0.86 -26.28 16.16
CA ALA A 359 -1.25 -27.46 16.93
C ALA A 359 -1.96 -28.54 16.10
N VAL A 360 -2.49 -28.17 14.92
CA VAL A 360 -3.12 -29.08 13.96
C VAL A 360 -2.48 -28.87 12.59
N ASP A 361 -2.04 -29.96 11.95
CA ASP A 361 -1.62 -29.97 10.55
C ASP A 361 -2.87 -30.05 9.67
N MET A 362 -3.24 -28.92 9.05
CA MET A 362 -4.44 -28.85 8.24
C MET A 362 -4.29 -29.54 6.88
N ALA A 363 -3.06 -29.72 6.39
CA ALA A 363 -2.83 -30.49 5.18
C ALA A 363 -3.07 -31.99 5.41
N GLN A 364 -2.70 -32.49 6.59
CA GLN A 364 -3.08 -33.84 7.02
C GLN A 364 -4.59 -33.92 7.29
N PHE A 365 -5.17 -32.94 7.98
CA PHE A 365 -6.60 -32.92 8.32
C PHE A 365 -7.49 -33.03 7.08
N ILE A 366 -7.23 -32.26 6.02
CA ILE A 366 -8.03 -32.31 4.78
C ILE A 366 -7.94 -33.69 4.11
N GLN A 367 -6.82 -34.41 4.24
CA GLN A 367 -6.71 -35.78 3.73
C GLN A 367 -7.58 -36.77 4.53
N GLU A 368 -7.71 -36.56 5.83
CA GLU A 368 -8.52 -37.38 6.74
C GLU A 368 -10.02 -37.06 6.64
N VAL A 369 -10.36 -35.80 6.33
CA VAL A 369 -11.72 -35.28 6.20
C VAL A 369 -11.90 -34.61 4.82
N PRO A 370 -11.92 -35.39 3.72
CA PRO A 370 -11.86 -34.86 2.35
C PRO A 370 -13.11 -34.08 1.91
N GLU A 371 -14.16 -34.06 2.73
CA GLU A 371 -15.31 -33.19 2.50
C GLU A 371 -14.96 -31.72 2.78
N VAL A 372 -14.03 -31.42 3.70
CA VAL A 372 -13.62 -30.04 4.01
C VAL A 372 -12.66 -29.55 2.93
N SER A 373 -13.04 -28.49 2.19
CA SER A 373 -12.20 -27.98 1.10
C SER A 373 -11.05 -27.10 1.60
N THR A 374 -10.02 -26.95 0.76
CA THR A 374 -8.90 -26.03 1.00
C THR A 374 -9.39 -24.60 1.20
N GLU A 375 -10.37 -24.15 0.42
CA GLU A 375 -10.94 -22.81 0.47
C GLU A 375 -11.62 -22.55 1.83
N LEU A 376 -12.42 -23.50 2.31
CA LEU A 376 -13.07 -23.39 3.62
C LEU A 376 -12.05 -23.37 4.77
N VAL A 377 -11.02 -24.21 4.72
CA VAL A 377 -9.92 -24.17 5.70
C VAL A 377 -9.21 -22.81 5.66
N THR A 378 -8.90 -22.35 4.46
CA THR A 378 -8.21 -21.09 4.21
C THR A 378 -9.01 -19.92 4.80
N PHE A 379 -10.31 -19.84 4.51
CA PHE A 379 -11.23 -18.85 5.09
C PHE A 379 -11.24 -18.89 6.63
N ALA A 380 -11.50 -20.06 7.22
CA ALA A 380 -11.62 -20.19 8.67
C ALA A 380 -10.31 -19.86 9.39
N LEU A 381 -9.17 -20.25 8.81
CA LEU A 381 -7.86 -19.97 9.41
C LEU A 381 -7.43 -18.52 9.26
N THR A 382 -7.82 -17.81 8.20
CA THR A 382 -7.53 -16.36 8.12
C THR A 382 -8.21 -15.61 9.24
N TYR A 383 -9.46 -15.93 9.57
CA TYR A 383 -10.12 -15.35 10.74
C TYR A 383 -9.33 -15.64 12.02
N ILE A 384 -8.94 -16.90 12.26
CA ILE A 384 -8.20 -17.29 13.46
C ILE A 384 -6.84 -16.56 13.53
N VAL A 385 -6.08 -16.56 12.44
CA VAL A 385 -4.77 -15.90 12.35
C VAL A 385 -4.89 -14.41 12.59
N ALA A 386 -5.85 -13.73 11.96
CA ALA A 386 -5.97 -12.28 11.99
C ALA A 386 -6.74 -11.72 13.20
N ASN A 387 -7.55 -12.52 13.89
CA ASN A 387 -8.41 -12.03 14.98
C ASN A 387 -8.19 -12.75 16.31
N THR A 388 -8.07 -14.08 16.28
CA THR A 388 -7.97 -14.88 17.52
C THR A 388 -6.53 -15.00 17.99
N TRP A 389 -5.57 -15.14 17.09
CA TRP A 389 -4.17 -15.34 17.47
C TRP A 389 -3.46 -14.08 17.90
N HIS A 390 -4.11 -12.91 17.88
CA HIS A 390 -3.59 -11.67 18.46
C HIS A 390 -4.17 -11.34 19.83
N ASN A 391 -5.24 -12.04 20.23
CA ASN A 391 -5.93 -11.80 21.48
C ASN A 391 -6.40 -13.13 22.10
N THR A 392 -5.89 -13.45 23.29
CA THR A 392 -6.27 -14.68 24.00
C THR A 392 -7.66 -14.62 24.64
N ASP A 393 -8.36 -13.48 24.64
CA ASP A 393 -9.62 -13.26 25.36
C ASP A 393 -10.67 -14.35 25.06
N TYR A 394 -10.80 -14.78 23.80
CA TYR A 394 -11.79 -15.80 23.40
C TYR A 394 -11.56 -17.16 24.06
N PHE A 395 -10.29 -17.51 24.29
CA PHE A 395 -9.90 -18.77 24.92
C PHE A 395 -9.36 -18.56 26.34
N ALA A 396 -9.51 -17.37 26.92
CA ALA A 396 -9.10 -17.11 28.29
C ALA A 396 -10.02 -17.86 29.28
N PRO A 397 -9.49 -18.36 30.41
CA PRO A 397 -8.09 -18.34 30.84
C PRO A 397 -7.27 -19.54 30.33
N TYR A 398 -7.77 -20.32 29.36
CA TYR A 398 -7.16 -21.58 28.94
C TYR A 398 -5.90 -21.43 28.09
N THR A 399 -5.83 -20.36 27.29
CA THR A 399 -4.61 -20.01 26.55
C THR A 399 -3.65 -19.28 27.48
N GLU A 400 -2.54 -19.93 27.80
CA GLU A 400 -1.45 -19.37 28.59
C GLU A 400 -0.25 -19.11 27.68
N CYS A 401 0.21 -17.87 27.62
CA CYS A 401 1.42 -17.47 26.90
C CYS A 401 2.49 -16.99 27.89
N PRO A 402 3.78 -17.14 27.56
CA PRO A 402 4.88 -16.57 28.33
C PRO A 402 4.75 -15.06 28.56
N SER A 403 5.36 -14.54 29.63
CA SER A 403 5.53 -13.09 29.79
C SER A 403 6.52 -12.55 28.74
N THR A 404 6.46 -11.25 28.47
CA THR A 404 7.30 -10.51 27.49
C THR A 404 8.81 -10.72 27.62
N ASP A 405 9.30 -11.08 28.80
CA ASP A 405 10.70 -11.40 29.10
C ASP A 405 10.94 -12.89 29.40
N GLY A 406 9.88 -13.69 29.42
CA GLY A 406 9.87 -15.07 29.89
C GLY A 406 10.60 -16.05 28.97
N CYS A 407 11.01 -15.63 27.77
CA CYS A 407 11.67 -16.47 26.77
C CYS A 407 13.00 -15.94 26.24
N ILE A 408 13.51 -14.79 26.72
CA ILE A 408 14.76 -14.18 26.21
C ILE A 408 15.94 -15.16 26.22
N ASP A 409 16.08 -15.96 27.27
CA ASP A 409 17.16 -16.94 27.42
C ASP A 409 16.79 -18.36 26.94
N LYS A 410 15.64 -18.53 26.28
CA LYS A 410 15.13 -19.83 25.83
C LYS A 410 15.36 -20.03 24.33
N SER A 411 15.57 -21.28 23.94
CA SER A 411 15.64 -21.66 22.52
C SER A 411 14.26 -21.88 21.89
N GLN A 412 13.27 -22.25 22.70
CA GLN A 412 11.89 -22.47 22.28
C GLN A 412 10.93 -21.99 23.39
N CYS A 413 9.84 -21.36 22.95
CA CYS A 413 8.73 -20.90 23.75
C CYS A 413 7.47 -21.00 22.89
N SER A 414 6.32 -21.24 23.51
CA SER A 414 5.05 -21.27 22.83
C SER A 414 3.95 -20.95 23.82
N CYS A 415 2.81 -20.47 23.31
CA CYS A 415 1.57 -20.52 24.06
C CYS A 415 1.12 -21.98 24.24
N THR A 416 0.35 -22.24 25.29
CA THR A 416 -0.23 -23.55 25.58
C THR A 416 -1.70 -23.43 25.90
N CYS A 417 -2.49 -24.43 25.51
CA CYS A 417 -3.89 -24.55 25.88
C CYS A 417 -4.03 -25.54 27.06
N THR A 418 -4.59 -25.10 28.18
CA THR A 418 -4.86 -25.97 29.34
C THR A 418 -6.19 -26.72 29.22
N LEU A 419 -7.04 -26.34 28.26
CA LEU A 419 -8.29 -27.02 27.97
C LEU A 419 -8.05 -28.32 27.18
N ASP A 420 -8.50 -29.44 27.73
CA ASP A 420 -8.55 -30.70 27.00
C ASP A 420 -9.73 -30.71 26.03
N VAL A 421 -9.51 -30.12 24.85
CA VAL A 421 -10.51 -30.02 23.78
C VAL A 421 -11.02 -31.40 23.34
N ASP A 422 -10.24 -32.47 23.44
CA ASP A 422 -10.67 -33.81 23.03
C ASP A 422 -11.65 -34.45 24.02
N SER A 423 -11.65 -34.00 25.28
CA SER A 423 -12.60 -34.47 26.29
C SER A 423 -14.02 -33.88 26.15
N LEU A 424 -14.17 -32.78 25.43
CA LEU A 424 -15.45 -32.09 25.25
C LEU A 424 -16.40 -32.85 24.32
N THR A 425 -17.69 -32.83 24.65
CA THR A 425 -18.75 -33.30 23.76
C THR A 425 -18.89 -32.38 22.54
N ASP A 426 -19.46 -32.89 21.43
CA ASP A 426 -19.66 -32.09 20.22
C ASP A 426 -20.58 -30.88 20.45
N ASP A 427 -21.56 -31.00 21.36
CA ASP A 427 -22.45 -29.90 21.72
C ASP A 427 -21.73 -28.82 22.54
N GLU A 428 -20.79 -29.19 23.42
CA GLU A 428 -19.95 -28.24 24.14
C GLU A 428 -18.99 -27.51 23.19
N VAL A 429 -18.37 -28.23 22.25
CA VAL A 429 -17.53 -27.61 21.21
C VAL A 429 -18.35 -26.63 20.36
N TYR A 430 -19.55 -27.02 19.91
CA TYR A 430 -20.42 -26.13 19.14
C TYR A 430 -20.80 -24.89 19.95
N ALA A 431 -21.26 -25.06 21.19
CA ALA A 431 -21.68 -23.94 22.04
C ALA A 431 -20.54 -22.95 22.28
N TRP A 432 -19.31 -23.43 22.40
CA TRP A 432 -18.14 -22.57 22.51
C TRP A 432 -17.86 -21.80 21.23
N MET A 433 -18.00 -22.45 20.07
CA MET A 433 -17.59 -21.90 18.77
C MET A 433 -18.68 -21.06 18.09
N GLU A 434 -19.89 -21.01 18.65
CA GLU A 434 -21.04 -20.32 18.05
C GLU A 434 -20.80 -18.81 17.88
N GLU A 435 -20.18 -18.16 18.86
CA GLU A 435 -19.83 -16.72 18.75
C GLU A 435 -18.79 -16.46 17.67
N MET A 436 -17.77 -17.33 17.56
CA MET A 436 -16.79 -17.21 16.49
C MET A 436 -17.42 -17.47 15.11
N LEU A 437 -18.31 -18.44 14.99
CA LEU A 437 -19.06 -18.67 13.75
C LEU A 437 -19.89 -17.45 13.38
N LEU A 438 -20.52 -16.80 14.36
CA LEU A 438 -21.27 -15.56 14.12
C LEU A 438 -20.35 -14.46 13.61
N ALA A 439 -19.19 -14.24 14.23
CA ALA A 439 -18.22 -13.25 13.75
C ALA A 439 -17.68 -13.59 12.34
N MET A 440 -17.50 -14.87 12.02
CA MET A 440 -17.13 -15.30 10.67
C MET A 440 -18.20 -14.99 9.61
N THR A 441 -19.48 -14.82 9.99
CA THR A 441 -20.52 -14.39 9.02
C THR A 441 -20.33 -12.96 8.53
N THR A 442 -19.56 -12.14 9.24
CA THR A 442 -19.41 -10.70 8.97
C THR A 442 -18.11 -10.33 8.31
N ILE A 443 -17.19 -11.28 8.10
CA ILE A 443 -15.95 -11.04 7.35
C ILE A 443 -16.18 -11.27 5.85
N TYR A 444 -15.22 -10.82 5.04
CA TYR A 444 -15.20 -11.05 3.60
C TYR A 444 -15.39 -12.54 3.25
N ASP A 445 -16.25 -12.81 2.26
CA ASP A 445 -16.74 -14.15 1.87
C ASP A 445 -17.46 -14.96 2.97
N GLY A 446 -17.75 -14.38 4.15
CA GLY A 446 -18.36 -15.06 5.28
C GLY A 446 -19.72 -15.72 4.97
N ALA A 447 -20.52 -15.06 4.13
CA ALA A 447 -21.82 -15.57 3.69
C ALA A 447 -21.73 -16.82 2.80
N ASP A 448 -20.58 -17.05 2.14
CA ASP A 448 -20.36 -18.23 1.30
C ASP A 448 -19.94 -19.46 2.12
N PHE A 449 -19.36 -19.23 3.31
CA PHE A 449 -18.81 -20.29 4.15
C PHE A 449 -19.59 -20.57 5.43
N VAL A 450 -20.40 -19.64 5.94
CA VAL A 450 -21.17 -19.83 7.17
C VAL A 450 -22.64 -19.50 6.93
N THR A 451 -23.53 -20.46 7.19
CA THR A 451 -24.97 -20.32 6.95
C THR A 451 -25.81 -20.86 8.10
N ALA A 452 -27.00 -20.30 8.28
CA ALA A 452 -27.95 -20.75 9.30
C ALA A 452 -28.75 -21.96 8.81
N SER A 453 -28.81 -23.01 9.62
CA SER A 453 -29.59 -24.22 9.37
C SER A 453 -30.23 -24.72 10.66
N ASN A 454 -31.57 -24.85 10.67
CA ASN A 454 -32.35 -25.27 11.84
C ASN A 454 -32.04 -24.46 13.11
N GLY A 455 -31.81 -23.15 12.97
CA GLY A 455 -31.51 -22.25 14.08
C GLY A 455 -30.09 -22.36 14.63
N LYS A 456 -29.17 -23.06 13.95
CA LYS A 456 -27.74 -23.14 14.27
C LYS A 456 -26.89 -22.63 13.11
N LEU A 457 -25.77 -21.97 13.38
CA LEU A 457 -24.79 -21.60 12.36
C LEU A 457 -23.94 -22.80 11.98
N ARG A 458 -23.73 -23.03 10.69
CA ARG A 458 -22.93 -24.16 10.21
C ARG A 458 -22.05 -23.75 9.05
N PHE A 459 -20.92 -24.44 8.92
CA PHE A 459 -20.09 -24.29 7.75
C PHE A 459 -20.79 -24.90 6.53
N ALA A 460 -20.72 -24.15 5.45
CA ALA A 460 -21.14 -24.54 4.12
C ALA A 460 -19.98 -24.32 3.14
N GLN A 461 -20.05 -25.02 2.02
CA GLN A 461 -19.17 -24.81 0.89
C GLN A 461 -19.92 -25.20 -0.38
N ASN A 462 -19.67 -24.49 -1.48
CA ASN A 462 -20.35 -24.72 -2.76
C ASN A 462 -21.89 -24.78 -2.64
N GLY A 463 -22.47 -23.94 -1.76
CA GLY A 463 -23.92 -23.89 -1.51
C GLY A 463 -24.50 -25.08 -0.73
N HIS A 464 -23.67 -25.94 -0.14
CA HIS A 464 -24.10 -27.11 0.62
C HIS A 464 -23.49 -27.11 2.03
N LEU A 465 -24.30 -27.51 3.01
CA LEU A 465 -23.84 -27.71 4.39
C LEU A 465 -22.86 -28.88 4.47
N LEU A 466 -21.83 -28.75 5.30
CA LEU A 466 -21.00 -29.89 5.67
C LEU A 466 -21.83 -30.97 6.39
N SER A 467 -21.54 -32.23 6.11
CA SER A 467 -22.06 -33.36 6.85
C SER A 467 -21.61 -33.30 8.32
N ASP A 468 -22.37 -33.92 9.21
CA ASP A 468 -21.99 -34.02 10.63
C ASP A 468 -20.63 -34.69 10.83
N ALA A 469 -20.29 -35.66 9.96
CA ALA A 469 -19.02 -36.38 10.00
C ALA A 469 -17.82 -35.48 9.66
N ALA A 470 -18.01 -34.43 8.86
CA ALA A 470 -16.98 -33.45 8.52
C ALA A 470 -16.98 -32.23 9.46
N TYR A 471 -18.17 -31.73 9.77
CA TYR A 471 -18.36 -30.51 10.56
C TYR A 471 -17.81 -30.62 11.99
N ARG A 472 -18.08 -31.74 12.67
CA ARG A 472 -17.66 -31.96 14.06
C ARG A 472 -16.13 -32.00 14.23
N PRO A 473 -15.38 -32.84 13.49
CA PRO A 473 -13.92 -32.80 13.59
C PRO A 473 -13.33 -31.47 13.12
N PHE A 474 -13.97 -30.78 12.17
CA PHE A 474 -13.50 -29.48 11.71
C PHE A 474 -13.63 -28.40 12.79
N LEU A 475 -14.79 -28.28 13.45
CA LEU A 475 -14.95 -27.36 14.58
C LEU A 475 -13.94 -27.64 15.70
N ARG A 476 -13.71 -28.92 16.01
CA ARG A 476 -12.75 -29.32 17.04
C ARG A 476 -11.32 -28.94 16.65
N ALA A 477 -10.95 -29.10 15.38
CA ALA A 477 -9.65 -28.66 14.86
C ALA A 477 -9.48 -27.14 14.99
N LEU A 478 -10.50 -26.35 14.60
CA LEU A 478 -10.48 -24.90 14.76
C LEU A 478 -10.38 -24.47 16.23
N MET A 479 -11.07 -25.16 17.14
CA MET A 479 -11.01 -24.87 18.58
C MET A 479 -9.60 -25.15 19.15
N LYS A 480 -8.95 -26.24 18.73
CA LYS A 480 -7.56 -26.54 19.11
C LYS A 480 -6.60 -25.48 18.60
N LEU A 481 -6.75 -25.07 17.35
CA LEU A 481 -5.93 -24.02 16.73
C LEU A 481 -6.14 -22.67 17.40
N GLY A 482 -7.37 -22.29 17.70
CA GLY A 482 -7.67 -21.06 18.42
C GLY A 482 -7.11 -21.03 19.85
N CYS A 483 -7.23 -22.14 20.58
CA CYS A 483 -6.75 -22.23 21.97
C CYS A 483 -5.22 -22.34 22.08
N THR A 484 -4.55 -22.91 21.08
CA THR A 484 -3.08 -23.02 21.02
C THR A 484 -2.54 -22.22 19.84
N PRO A 485 -2.31 -20.90 20.01
CA PRO A 485 -1.74 -20.06 18.95
C PRO A 485 -0.44 -20.64 18.40
N GLY A 486 -0.33 -20.65 17.07
CA GLY A 486 0.91 -20.97 16.37
C GLY A 486 1.81 -19.75 16.23
N SER A 487 2.52 -19.68 15.12
CA SER A 487 3.32 -18.53 14.70
C SER A 487 2.74 -17.89 13.44
N VAL A 488 2.89 -16.58 13.32
CA VAL A 488 2.43 -15.80 12.16
C VAL A 488 3.53 -14.91 11.62
N GLY A 489 3.47 -14.62 10.32
CA GLY A 489 4.32 -13.61 9.69
C GLY A 489 4.03 -12.21 10.20
N ALA A 490 4.94 -11.27 9.90
CA ALA A 490 4.85 -9.89 10.40
C ALA A 490 3.52 -9.23 9.99
N MET A 491 3.06 -9.50 8.75
CA MET A 491 1.84 -8.93 8.18
C MET A 491 0.58 -9.20 9.01
N SER A 492 0.48 -10.27 9.80
CA SER A 492 -0.70 -10.49 10.64
C SER A 492 -0.69 -9.62 11.90
N THR A 493 0.43 -9.04 12.31
CA THR A 493 0.57 -8.37 13.61
C THR A 493 0.59 -6.84 13.49
N GLY A 494 0.50 -6.13 14.62
CA GLY A 494 0.74 -4.68 14.65
C GLY A 494 2.15 -4.28 14.17
N ALA A 495 3.11 -5.21 14.16
CA ALA A 495 4.42 -5.02 13.52
C ALA A 495 4.44 -5.28 12.01
N SER A 496 3.28 -5.31 11.33
CA SER A 496 3.17 -5.52 9.88
C SER A 496 4.00 -4.57 9.00
N PRO A 497 4.30 -3.31 9.39
CA PRO A 497 5.26 -2.50 8.64
C PRO A 497 6.69 -3.08 8.57
N ALA A 498 7.01 -4.14 9.32
CA ALA A 498 8.29 -4.81 9.19
C ALA A 498 8.43 -5.51 7.82
N ASP A 499 7.31 -5.82 7.15
CA ASP A 499 7.29 -6.30 5.79
C ASP A 499 7.21 -5.11 4.78
N PRO A 500 8.19 -4.92 3.88
CA PRO A 500 8.20 -3.80 2.93
C PRO A 500 7.01 -3.73 1.95
N ILE A 501 6.29 -4.82 1.74
CA ILE A 501 5.10 -4.79 0.87
C ILE A 501 3.96 -3.98 1.52
N PHE A 502 3.99 -3.81 2.84
CA PHE A 502 3.03 -3.01 3.60
C PHE A 502 2.81 -1.63 2.96
N TRP A 503 3.87 -0.94 2.55
CA TRP A 503 3.74 0.45 2.08
C TRP A 503 3.02 0.58 0.75
N VAL A 504 3.28 -0.36 -0.18
CA VAL A 504 2.62 -0.32 -1.49
C VAL A 504 1.20 -0.84 -1.43
N LEU A 505 0.89 -1.72 -0.46
CA LEU A 505 -0.47 -2.16 -0.17
C LEU A 505 -1.34 -0.97 0.25
N HIS A 506 -0.89 -0.18 1.24
CA HIS A 506 -1.66 0.93 1.80
C HIS A 506 -1.80 2.13 0.85
N GLY A 507 -0.96 2.21 -0.19
CA GLY A 507 -1.12 3.21 -1.24
C GLY A 507 -2.37 3.01 -2.10
N ILE A 508 -3.09 1.88 -1.96
CA ILE A 508 -4.29 1.60 -2.76
C ILE A 508 -5.43 2.59 -2.51
N TYR A 509 -5.52 3.13 -1.30
CA TYR A 509 -6.54 4.14 -0.94
C TYR A 509 -6.28 5.50 -1.59
N ASP A 510 -5.09 5.71 -2.14
CA ASP A 510 -4.73 6.92 -2.88
C ASP A 510 -5.09 6.83 -4.36
N LYS A 511 -5.68 5.71 -4.80
CA LYS A 511 -6.06 5.49 -6.19
C LYS A 511 -7.25 6.38 -6.55
N ASP A 512 -7.15 7.07 -7.70
CA ASP A 512 -8.13 7.99 -8.29
C ASP A 512 -9.47 7.31 -8.68
N TYR A 513 -10.18 6.67 -7.75
CA TYR A 513 -11.56 6.22 -7.98
C TYR A 513 -12.56 7.35 -7.79
N LEU A 514 -12.23 8.29 -6.91
CA LEU A 514 -12.99 9.50 -6.64
C LEU A 514 -11.99 10.64 -6.49
N THR A 515 -12.23 11.72 -7.21
CA THR A 515 -11.53 12.98 -6.96
C THR A 515 -11.78 13.43 -5.52
N ASN A 516 -10.87 14.23 -4.96
CA ASN A 516 -11.13 14.87 -3.66
C ASN A 516 -12.51 15.55 -3.63
N ALA A 517 -12.96 16.13 -4.76
CA ALA A 517 -14.29 16.73 -4.86
C ALA A 517 -15.45 15.72 -4.76
N GLU A 518 -15.29 14.52 -5.31
CA GLU A 518 -16.30 13.46 -5.20
C GLU A 518 -16.31 12.86 -3.78
N LEU A 519 -15.15 12.67 -3.16
CA LEU A 519 -15.04 12.30 -1.73
C LEU A 519 -15.69 13.37 -0.83
N VAL A 520 -15.47 14.66 -1.11
CA VAL A 520 -16.17 15.77 -0.42
C VAL A 520 -17.68 15.64 -0.56
N THR A 521 -18.16 15.36 -1.77
CA THR A 521 -19.60 15.30 -2.05
C THR A 521 -20.25 14.14 -1.32
N ILE A 522 -19.62 12.95 -1.33
CA ILE A 522 -20.09 11.77 -0.61
C ILE A 522 -20.08 12.02 0.90
N ALA A 523 -19.00 12.58 1.44
CA ALA A 523 -18.87 12.80 2.88
C ALA A 523 -19.75 13.93 3.44
N THR A 524 -20.32 14.80 2.58
CA THR A 524 -21.03 16.01 3.03
C THR A 524 -22.53 16.00 2.70
N GLY A 525 -22.99 15.05 1.88
CA GLY A 525 -24.34 15.05 1.31
C GLY A 525 -24.57 16.27 0.40
N ASP A 526 -25.60 16.24 -0.44
CA ASP A 526 -25.99 17.37 -1.31
C ASP A 526 -26.27 18.64 -0.49
N GLY A 527 -25.21 19.40 -0.18
CA GLY A 527 -25.30 20.45 0.84
C GLY A 527 -23.96 20.89 1.42
N ALA A 528 -23.00 21.21 0.55
CA ALA A 528 -21.85 22.10 0.80
C ALA A 528 -21.53 22.39 2.28
N ARG A 529 -20.98 21.40 2.98
CA ARG A 529 -20.03 21.66 4.07
C ARG A 529 -18.67 21.36 3.47
N ALA A 530 -17.77 22.33 3.44
CA ALA A 530 -16.40 22.08 3.02
C ALA A 530 -15.86 20.90 3.86
N LEU A 531 -15.33 19.85 3.24
CA LEU A 531 -14.50 18.91 4.00
C LEU A 531 -13.36 19.74 4.58
N THR A 532 -13.35 19.87 5.90
CA THR A 532 -12.22 20.42 6.65
C THR A 532 -11.03 19.44 6.68
N TYR A 533 -11.08 18.33 5.93
CA TYR A 533 -10.18 17.19 6.08
C TYR A 533 -9.36 16.87 4.83
N VAL A 534 -9.05 17.88 4.00
CA VAL A 534 -7.83 17.79 3.20
C VAL A 534 -6.71 18.12 4.17
N TYR A 535 -6.01 17.10 4.69
CA TYR A 535 -4.85 17.28 5.55
C TYR A 535 -3.81 18.14 4.82
N ASP A 536 -3.75 19.43 5.18
CA ASP A 536 -2.73 20.40 4.80
C ASP A 536 -1.45 20.22 5.64
N GLY A 537 -1.56 19.51 6.77
CA GLY A 537 -0.46 19.05 7.61
C GLY A 537 -0.90 17.96 8.59
N TYR A 538 0.03 17.10 9.00
CA TYR A 538 -0.17 16.21 10.14
C TYR A 538 0.35 16.94 11.39
N ASP A 539 -0.56 17.29 12.31
CA ASP A 539 -0.22 18.05 13.52
C ASP A 539 -0.16 17.18 14.79
N SER A 540 -1.00 16.13 14.89
CA SER A 540 -1.02 15.18 16.02
C SER A 540 -1.90 13.94 15.75
N TRP A 541 -1.67 12.85 16.51
CA TRP A 541 -2.46 11.62 16.47
C TRP A 541 -3.67 11.73 17.41
N GLY A 542 -4.84 11.27 16.96
CA GLY A 542 -6.01 11.03 17.81
C GLY A 542 -5.87 9.74 18.63
N THR A 543 -6.51 9.66 19.80
CA THR A 543 -6.59 8.42 20.59
C THR A 543 -7.78 7.56 20.13
N CYS A 544 -7.97 6.38 20.74
CA CYS A 544 -9.13 5.50 20.50
C CYS A 544 -10.52 6.15 20.68
N HIS A 545 -10.60 7.29 21.37
CA HIS A 545 -11.84 8.06 21.57
C HIS A 545 -11.94 9.28 20.66
N TRP A 546 -11.05 9.39 19.67
CA TRP A 546 -11.05 10.51 18.75
C TRP A 546 -12.28 10.43 17.83
N ASP A 547 -13.13 11.44 17.96
CA ASP A 547 -14.26 11.66 17.09
C ASP A 547 -13.88 12.74 16.09
N ALA A 548 -13.73 12.34 14.82
CA ALA A 548 -13.37 13.25 13.74
C ALA A 548 -14.43 14.34 13.56
N CYS A 549 -15.70 14.07 13.91
CA CYS A 549 -16.79 15.02 13.79
C CYS A 549 -17.89 14.77 14.86
N PRO A 550 -17.74 15.31 16.07
CA PRO A 550 -18.71 15.15 17.17
C PRO A 550 -20.13 15.60 16.84
N SER A 551 -20.27 16.46 15.84
CA SER A 551 -21.54 17.02 15.35
C SER A 551 -22.09 16.33 14.10
N CYS A 552 -21.44 15.27 13.61
CA CYS A 552 -21.90 14.45 12.48
C CYS A 552 -22.67 13.19 12.92
N SER A 553 -22.91 13.04 14.22
CA SER A 553 -23.68 11.94 14.81
C SER A 553 -25.17 12.01 14.52
#